data_AF-A0A973AVU5-F1
#
_entry.id   AF-A0A973AVU5-F1
#
_cell.length_a   1.000
_cell.length_b   1.000
_cell.length_c   1.000
_cell.angle_alpha   90.00
_cell.angle_beta   90.00
_cell.angle_gamma   90.00
#
_symmetry.space_group_name_H-M   'P 1'
#
loop_
_entity.id
_entity.type
_entity.pdbx_description
1 polymer ?
#
loop_
_entity_poly.entity_id
_entity_poly.type
_entity_poly.pdbx_seq_one_letter_code
_entity_poly.pdbx_strand_id
1 'polypeptide(L)'
;MLRSFAIVLGVVLVAGSFGSESSTARADTFGSGINQFTIDFVDIGVPGNAADTSGAPNPAGSVGTLYRMGVYEVSERMVTAASTLGNLGLTTSARGANKPATEVTWNEAARFVNWLNTSKGFSPAYKFAVQPGSGGYSADADIQLWTAGDAGYNAANQYRNSNAIYFLPSVDQWYKAAFFKGGSTNAGYWDFPTGSDADPTPVASGTAAGTAVFAAQTDPADITLAGGRSPLGTVGQGGNAYEWYETAVSGTNTSPAENRGYRGGYWNNFAPSLSALDGGFALAPQSSTTEVGLRIAAVPEPGTYAILAVVSGIALALRGVKRQPRLRGVAAQAVAVTSLPQSPRCRAFTLVELLVVIAIIATLIGLLLPAVQSAREAA
;
A
#
# COMPACT_ATOMS: atom_id res chain seq x y z
N MET A 1 50.98 -26.74 -30.64
CA MET A 1 51.34 -25.30 -30.82
C MET A 1 50.11 -24.58 -31.33
N LEU A 2 49.78 -23.43 -30.70
CA LEU A 2 48.73 -22.43 -31.03
C LEU A 2 47.25 -22.88 -30.90
N ARG A 3 46.44 -22.39 -29.95
CA ARG A 3 45.81 -21.04 -29.81
C ARG A 3 44.96 -20.67 -31.04
N SER A 4 43.73 -20.15 -31.02
CA SER A 4 42.74 -19.74 -30.02
C SER A 4 41.50 -19.24 -30.81
N PHE A 5 40.41 -18.94 -30.09
CA PHE A 5 39.34 -17.96 -30.37
C PHE A 5 38.01 -18.36 -31.06
N ALA A 6 36.96 -17.86 -30.39
CA ALA A 6 35.63 -17.48 -30.86
C ALA A 6 34.51 -18.54 -30.87
N ILE A 7 33.85 -18.71 -29.72
CA ILE A 7 32.37 -18.79 -29.72
C ILE A 7 31.87 -17.69 -28.78
N VAL A 8 31.25 -16.70 -29.40
CA VAL A 8 30.70 -15.49 -28.79
C VAL A 8 29.53 -15.85 -27.88
N LEU A 9 29.64 -15.28 -26.68
CA LEU A 9 28.62 -14.94 -25.70
C LEU A 9 27.18 -14.84 -26.24
N GLY A 10 26.32 -15.75 -25.77
CA GLY A 10 24.87 -15.67 -25.89
C GLY A 10 24.20 -16.00 -24.56
N VAL A 11 24.73 -15.47 -23.46
CA VAL A 11 24.03 -15.47 -22.17
C VAL A 11 23.08 -14.29 -22.18
N VAL A 12 21.88 -14.50 -22.72
CA VAL A 12 20.74 -13.64 -22.38
C VAL A 12 20.44 -13.91 -20.91
N LEU A 13 20.84 -12.96 -20.08
CA LEU A 13 20.35 -12.76 -18.73
C LEU A 13 18.83 -12.94 -18.72
N VAL A 14 18.32 -14.03 -18.17
CA VAL A 14 16.97 -14.04 -17.58
C VAL A 14 17.09 -13.43 -16.19
N ALA A 15 17.51 -12.17 -16.16
CA ALA A 15 17.30 -11.21 -15.09
C ALA A 15 16.45 -10.10 -15.73
N GLY A 16 15.20 -10.41 -16.00
CA GLY A 16 14.36 -9.57 -16.84
C GLY A 16 12.99 -10.17 -17.05
N SER A 17 12.29 -10.47 -15.96
CA SER A 17 10.82 -10.59 -15.91
C SER A 17 10.36 -10.85 -14.46
N PHE A 18 10.69 -9.93 -13.55
CA PHE A 18 9.62 -9.46 -12.66
C PHE A 18 8.77 -8.56 -13.55
N GLY A 19 7.94 -9.18 -14.39
CA GLY A 19 6.88 -8.46 -15.06
C GLY A 19 6.09 -7.76 -13.96
N SER A 20 5.71 -6.52 -14.22
CA SER A 20 4.80 -5.72 -13.41
C SER A 20 3.71 -6.62 -12.81
N GLU A 21 3.85 -6.98 -11.54
CA GLU A 21 2.74 -7.56 -10.81
C GLU A 21 1.69 -6.46 -10.82
N SER A 22 0.65 -6.65 -11.63
CA SER A 22 -0.53 -5.79 -11.58
C SER A 22 -1.01 -5.88 -10.14
N SER A 23 -0.80 -4.82 -9.35
CA SER A 23 -1.34 -4.70 -8.00
C SER A 23 -2.85 -4.94 -8.13
N THR A 24 -3.31 -6.10 -7.70
CA THR A 24 -4.71 -6.48 -7.93
C THR A 24 -5.52 -5.65 -6.96
N ALA A 25 -6.32 -4.72 -7.49
CA ALA A 25 -7.16 -3.88 -6.65
C ALA A 25 -8.17 -4.76 -5.89
N ARG A 26 -8.25 -4.59 -4.57
CA ARG A 26 -9.19 -5.26 -3.67
C ARG A 26 -10.05 -4.22 -2.97
N ALA A 27 -11.36 -4.42 -2.98
CA ALA A 27 -12.30 -3.50 -2.37
C ALA A 27 -12.66 -3.92 -0.95
N ASP A 28 -12.60 -2.98 0.00
CA ASP A 28 -13.16 -3.16 1.33
C ASP A 28 -14.51 -2.42 1.42
N THR A 29 -15.58 -3.14 1.78
CA THR A 29 -16.92 -2.57 1.94
C THR A 29 -17.14 -2.00 3.34
N PHE A 30 -17.84 -0.87 3.42
CA PHE A 30 -18.23 -0.17 4.65
C PHE A 30 -19.71 0.24 4.60
N GLY A 31 -20.27 0.47 5.78
CA GLY A 31 -21.65 0.92 5.94
C GLY A 31 -22.69 -0.12 5.51
N SER A 32 -23.94 0.33 5.44
CA SER A 32 -25.11 -0.52 5.19
C SER A 32 -26.22 0.24 4.50
N GLY A 33 -27.10 -0.47 3.79
CA GLY A 33 -28.24 0.11 3.10
C GLY A 33 -27.81 1.16 2.08
N ILE A 34 -28.50 2.30 2.05
CA ILE A 34 -28.19 3.41 1.12
C ILE A 34 -26.82 4.06 1.40
N ASN A 35 -26.30 3.89 2.62
CA ASN A 35 -25.02 4.42 3.07
C ASN A 35 -23.88 3.39 2.95
N GLN A 36 -24.08 2.33 2.16
CA GLN A 36 -23.01 1.40 1.82
C GLN A 36 -22.11 1.97 0.71
N PHE A 37 -20.81 1.77 0.86
CA PHE A 37 -19.80 2.12 -0.13
C PHE A 37 -18.57 1.19 -0.04
N THR A 38 -17.70 1.24 -1.05
CA THR A 38 -16.44 0.50 -1.09
C THR A 38 -15.27 1.46 -1.20
N ILE A 39 -14.13 1.07 -0.64
CA ILE A 39 -12.84 1.69 -0.94
C ILE A 39 -11.98 0.62 -1.62
N ASP A 40 -11.57 0.88 -2.86
CA ASP A 40 -10.65 0.02 -3.58
C ASP A 40 -9.23 0.29 -3.11
N PHE A 41 -8.46 -0.76 -2.89
CA PHE A 41 -7.07 -0.70 -2.44
C PHE A 41 -6.14 -1.47 -3.37
N VAL A 42 -4.95 -0.94 -3.60
CA VAL A 42 -3.83 -1.65 -4.22
C VAL A 42 -2.75 -1.98 -3.19
N ASP A 43 -2.18 -3.18 -3.27
CA ASP A 43 -1.03 -3.54 -2.46
C ASP A 43 0.22 -2.80 -2.97
N ILE A 44 0.88 -2.07 -2.07
CA ILE A 44 2.14 -1.39 -2.34
C ILE A 44 3.30 -2.23 -1.77
N GLY A 45 4.04 -2.83 -2.70
CA GLY A 45 5.09 -3.82 -2.43
C GLY A 45 6.46 -3.28 -2.04
N VAL A 46 7.45 -4.18 -2.02
CA VAL A 46 8.89 -3.89 -1.86
C VAL A 46 9.22 -3.21 -0.52
N PRO A 47 9.02 -3.88 0.62
CA PRO A 47 9.42 -3.35 1.92
C PRO A 47 10.93 -3.11 1.97
N GLY A 48 11.36 -2.04 2.64
CA GLY A 48 12.77 -1.68 2.78
C GLY A 48 13.40 -1.11 1.50
N ASN A 49 12.59 -0.55 0.61
CA ASN A 49 13.08 0.18 -0.56
C ASN A 49 13.90 1.42 -0.11
N ALA A 50 14.90 1.79 -0.91
CA ALA A 50 15.63 3.03 -0.69
C ALA A 50 14.69 4.24 -0.85
N ALA A 51 14.94 5.28 -0.07
CA ALA A 51 14.26 6.55 -0.25
C ALA A 51 14.69 7.24 -1.55
N ASP A 52 13.81 8.07 -2.08
CA ASP A 52 14.13 9.07 -3.09
C ASP A 52 15.00 10.15 -2.46
N THR A 53 16.13 10.45 -3.11
CA THR A 53 17.05 11.53 -2.70
C THR A 53 17.08 12.68 -3.70
N SER A 54 16.26 12.62 -4.76
CA SER A 54 16.12 13.66 -5.79
C SER A 54 14.86 14.50 -5.61
N GLY A 55 13.79 13.95 -5.04
CA GLY A 55 12.56 14.69 -4.77
C GLY A 55 12.57 15.51 -3.48
N ALA A 56 11.40 16.04 -3.14
CA ALA A 56 11.13 16.75 -1.88
C ALA A 56 9.84 16.19 -1.24
N PRO A 57 9.74 16.01 0.09
CA PRO A 57 10.84 16.15 1.05
C PRO A 57 11.98 15.17 0.73
N ASN A 58 13.18 15.52 1.18
CA ASN A 58 14.39 14.77 0.87
C ASN A 58 15.06 14.32 2.16
N PRO A 59 15.12 13.01 2.46
CA PRO A 59 14.62 11.89 1.65
C PRO A 59 13.10 11.65 1.79
N ALA A 60 12.50 10.89 0.86
CA ALA A 60 11.11 10.43 0.96
C ALA A 60 10.87 9.04 0.32
N GLY A 61 9.78 8.37 0.70
CA GLY A 61 9.29 7.17 0.03
C GLY A 61 9.87 5.85 0.56
N SER A 62 10.74 5.88 1.57
CA SER A 62 11.23 4.65 2.21
C SER A 62 10.17 4.06 3.12
N VAL A 63 9.69 2.86 2.80
CA VAL A 63 8.67 2.18 3.60
C VAL A 63 9.14 0.78 3.96
N GLY A 64 9.29 0.52 5.27
CA GLY A 64 9.80 -0.74 5.80
C GLY A 64 8.82 -1.91 5.77
N THR A 65 7.54 -1.67 5.48
CA THR A 65 6.48 -2.68 5.51
C THR A 65 5.63 -2.65 4.24
N LEU A 66 4.93 -3.75 3.99
CA LEU A 66 3.85 -3.79 3.02
C LEU A 66 2.65 -3.00 3.55
N TYR A 67 1.94 -2.33 2.66
CA TYR A 67 0.70 -1.64 2.98
C TYR A 67 -0.21 -1.61 1.75
N ARG A 68 -1.48 -1.29 1.99
CA ARG A 68 -2.48 -1.05 0.97
C ARG A 68 -2.69 0.46 0.83
N MET A 69 -2.84 0.94 -0.40
CA MET A 69 -3.18 2.33 -0.69
C MET A 69 -4.50 2.40 -1.44
N GLY A 70 -5.39 3.30 -1.03
CA GLY A 70 -6.64 3.57 -1.72
C GLY A 70 -6.35 3.91 -3.18
N VAL A 71 -7.08 3.29 -4.10
CA VAL A 71 -6.91 3.50 -5.55
C VAL A 71 -7.26 4.93 -5.91
N TYR A 72 -8.30 5.49 -5.30
CA TYR A 72 -8.83 6.81 -5.58
C TYR A 72 -8.82 7.69 -4.32
N GLU A 73 -9.04 9.00 -4.46
CA GLU A 73 -9.39 9.83 -3.31
C GLU A 73 -10.71 9.36 -2.69
N VAL A 74 -10.94 9.71 -1.42
CA VAL A 74 -12.24 9.49 -0.77
C VAL A 74 -13.26 10.46 -1.36
N SER A 75 -14.43 9.97 -1.77
CA SER A 75 -15.46 10.83 -2.37
C SER A 75 -16.41 11.47 -1.35
N GLU A 76 -17.08 12.55 -1.74
CA GLU A 76 -18.09 13.24 -0.92
C GLU A 76 -19.19 12.29 -0.42
N ARG A 77 -19.61 11.33 -1.27
CA ARG A 77 -20.57 10.28 -0.86
C ARG A 77 -20.04 9.40 0.26
N MET A 78 -18.77 9.00 0.22
CA MET A 78 -18.19 8.13 1.25
C MET A 78 -18.17 8.83 2.60
N VAL A 79 -17.75 10.10 2.64
CA VAL A 79 -17.76 10.91 3.85
C VAL A 79 -19.18 11.15 4.35
N THR A 80 -20.12 11.48 3.47
CA THR A 80 -21.55 11.67 3.82
C THR A 80 -22.16 10.41 4.44
N ALA A 81 -21.89 9.24 3.84
CA ALA A 81 -22.39 7.96 4.32
C ALA A 81 -21.82 7.61 5.70
N ALA A 82 -20.51 7.74 5.89
CA ALA A 82 -19.85 7.53 7.18
C ALA A 82 -20.34 8.53 8.24
N SER A 83 -20.47 9.81 7.87
CA SER A 83 -20.93 10.87 8.76
C SER A 83 -22.36 10.61 9.24
N THR A 84 -23.23 10.16 8.34
CA THR A 84 -24.61 9.78 8.65
C THR A 84 -24.68 8.57 9.58
N LEU A 85 -23.97 7.49 9.26
CA LEU A 85 -24.02 6.25 10.05
C LEU A 85 -23.30 6.37 11.40
N GLY A 86 -22.24 7.19 11.46
CA GLY A 86 -21.44 7.40 12.67
C GLY A 86 -21.86 8.60 13.50
N ASN A 87 -22.86 9.38 13.08
CA ASN A 87 -23.21 10.68 13.66
C ASN A 87 -21.98 11.59 13.84
N LEU A 88 -21.11 11.63 12.82
CA LEU A 88 -19.78 12.24 12.92
C LEU A 88 -19.83 13.75 12.72
N GLY A 89 -20.81 14.29 11.99
CA GLY A 89 -20.91 15.72 11.73
C GLY A 89 -19.74 16.28 10.91
N LEU A 90 -19.18 15.48 9.99
CA LEU A 90 -18.07 15.90 9.14
C LEU A 90 -18.53 16.91 8.09
N THR A 91 -17.70 17.92 7.85
CA THR A 91 -17.83 18.83 6.72
C THR A 91 -17.15 18.27 5.47
N THR A 92 -17.70 18.63 4.30
CA THR A 92 -17.10 18.37 2.99
C THR A 92 -17.56 19.45 2.03
N SER A 93 -16.86 19.58 0.91
CA SER A 93 -17.40 20.19 -0.30
C SER A 93 -18.71 19.53 -0.73
N ALA A 94 -19.48 20.24 -1.56
CA ALA A 94 -20.76 19.77 -2.10
C ALA A 94 -20.81 19.88 -3.63
N ARG A 95 -19.78 19.35 -4.30
CA ARG A 95 -19.63 19.40 -5.77
C ARG A 95 -20.33 18.24 -6.47
N GLY A 96 -20.45 17.10 -5.80
CA GLY A 96 -21.12 15.91 -6.32
C GLY A 96 -20.64 14.61 -5.67
N ALA A 97 -21.52 13.63 -5.59
CA ALA A 97 -21.30 12.37 -4.86
C ALA A 97 -19.98 11.63 -5.17
N ASN A 98 -19.51 11.72 -6.42
CA ASN A 98 -18.30 11.05 -6.90
C ASN A 98 -17.08 11.99 -6.95
N LYS A 99 -17.22 13.26 -6.59
CA LYS A 99 -16.12 14.21 -6.49
C LYS A 99 -15.27 13.89 -5.25
N PRO A 100 -13.96 14.21 -5.28
CA PRO A 100 -13.13 14.09 -4.09
C PRO A 100 -13.75 14.92 -2.95
N ALA A 101 -13.84 14.34 -1.76
CA ALA A 101 -14.24 15.07 -0.57
C ALA A 101 -13.11 16.00 -0.16
N THR A 102 -13.24 17.29 -0.49
CA THR A 102 -12.33 18.33 -0.02
C THR A 102 -13.04 19.20 1.02
N GLU A 103 -12.38 20.25 1.51
CA GLU A 103 -12.82 21.05 2.67
C GLU A 103 -12.90 20.27 3.99
N VAL A 104 -12.41 19.03 3.99
CA VAL A 104 -12.29 18.18 5.17
C VAL A 104 -11.04 18.59 5.92
N THR A 105 -11.16 18.95 7.20
CA THR A 105 -9.98 19.21 8.04
C THR A 105 -9.23 17.90 8.31
N TRP A 106 -7.99 17.99 8.79
CA TRP A 106 -7.25 16.78 9.15
C TRP A 106 -7.92 16.04 10.31
N ASN A 107 -8.45 16.77 11.29
CA ASN A 107 -9.17 16.18 12.43
C ASN A 107 -10.44 15.45 11.99
N GLU A 108 -11.20 16.02 11.05
CA GLU A 108 -12.37 15.36 10.46
C GLU A 108 -11.99 14.12 9.64
N ALA A 109 -10.90 14.19 8.86
CA ALA A 109 -10.36 13.03 8.15
C ALA A 109 -9.98 11.90 9.13
N ALA A 110 -9.40 12.25 10.28
CA ALA A 110 -9.11 11.30 11.35
C ALA A 110 -10.38 10.70 11.98
N ARG A 111 -11.47 11.45 12.10
CA ARG A 111 -12.79 10.93 12.53
C ARG A 111 -13.36 9.94 11.51
N PHE A 112 -13.28 10.26 10.22
CA PHE A 112 -13.67 9.36 9.13
C PHE A 112 -12.90 8.04 9.20
N VAL A 113 -11.57 8.10 9.33
CA VAL A 113 -10.71 6.91 9.49
C VAL A 113 -11.08 6.09 10.72
N ASN A 114 -11.35 6.73 11.86
CA ASN A 114 -11.80 6.02 13.06
C ASN A 114 -13.09 5.26 12.80
N TRP A 115 -14.05 5.86 12.10
CA TRP A 115 -15.29 5.19 11.72
C TRP A 115 -15.05 4.00 10.78
N LEU A 116 -14.12 4.10 9.81
CA LEU A 116 -13.75 2.95 8.97
C LEU A 116 -13.26 1.76 9.82
N ASN A 117 -12.45 2.02 10.85
CA ASN A 117 -11.96 0.97 11.74
C ASN A 117 -13.07 0.41 12.64
N THR A 118 -13.76 1.27 13.37
CA THR A 118 -14.73 0.84 14.39
C THR A 118 -15.99 0.23 13.78
N SER A 119 -16.41 0.67 12.59
CA SER A 119 -17.53 0.05 11.86
C SER A 119 -17.26 -1.42 11.46
N LYS A 120 -15.99 -1.84 11.44
CA LYS A 120 -15.57 -3.22 11.19
C LYS A 120 -15.06 -3.94 12.44
N GLY A 121 -15.21 -3.31 13.62
CA GLY A 121 -14.79 -3.87 14.90
C GLY A 121 -13.28 -3.79 15.18
N PHE A 122 -12.53 -2.97 14.43
CA PHE A 122 -11.11 -2.74 14.68
C PHE A 122 -10.86 -1.59 15.67
N SER A 123 -9.62 -1.51 16.18
CA SER A 123 -9.19 -0.40 17.04
C SER A 123 -9.22 0.93 16.27
N PRO A 124 -9.65 2.04 16.91
CA PRO A 124 -9.57 3.36 16.28
C PRO A 124 -8.10 3.72 15.99
N ALA A 125 -7.85 4.38 14.86
CA ALA A 125 -6.51 4.85 14.50
C ALA A 125 -6.07 6.01 15.39
N TYR A 126 -6.93 7.00 15.59
CA TYR A 126 -6.61 8.24 16.27
C TYR A 126 -7.37 8.33 17.59
N LYS A 127 -6.72 8.80 18.65
CA LYS A 127 -7.35 8.98 19.96
C LYS A 127 -8.02 10.34 20.02
N PHE A 128 -9.23 10.42 20.56
CA PHE A 128 -9.93 11.68 20.79
C PHE A 128 -10.54 11.68 22.19
N ALA A 129 -10.55 12.85 22.83
CA ALA A 129 -11.10 13.01 24.18
C ALA A 129 -12.62 12.75 24.23
N VAL A 130 -13.35 13.24 23.22
CA VAL A 130 -14.82 13.18 23.13
C VAL A 130 -15.23 12.43 21.88
N GLN A 131 -16.16 11.49 22.03
CA GLN A 131 -16.65 10.63 20.96
C GLN A 131 -17.94 11.17 20.33
N PRO A 132 -18.24 10.84 19.06
CA PRO A 132 -19.49 11.22 18.40
C PRO A 132 -20.72 10.88 19.23
N GLY A 133 -21.71 11.77 19.26
CA GLY A 133 -22.94 11.62 20.05
C GLY A 133 -22.81 11.96 21.55
N SER A 134 -21.61 12.26 22.05
CA SER A 134 -21.41 12.73 23.43
C SER A 134 -21.55 14.25 23.54
N GLY A 135 -21.96 14.76 24.71
CA GLY A 135 -22.01 16.20 24.98
C GLY A 135 -20.62 16.85 24.86
N GLY A 136 -20.54 18.00 24.18
CA GLY A 136 -19.26 18.69 23.91
C GLY A 136 -18.45 18.08 22.76
N TYR A 137 -19.03 17.16 21.98
CA TYR A 137 -18.39 16.64 20.77
C TYR A 137 -18.18 17.75 19.73
N SER A 138 -16.98 17.76 19.15
CA SER A 138 -16.67 18.47 17.91
C SER A 138 -15.94 17.50 16.97
N ALA A 139 -16.37 17.49 15.71
CA ALA A 139 -15.73 16.72 14.65
C ALA A 139 -14.28 17.16 14.42
N ASP A 140 -14.03 18.47 14.60
CA ASP A 140 -12.77 19.14 14.33
C ASP A 140 -11.89 19.33 15.59
N ALA A 141 -12.25 18.70 16.70
CA ALA A 141 -11.41 18.69 17.90
C ALA A 141 -10.08 17.99 17.63
N ASP A 142 -9.00 18.48 18.22
CA ASP A 142 -7.69 17.84 18.09
C ASP A 142 -7.69 16.42 18.65
N ILE A 143 -6.84 15.60 18.05
CA ILE A 143 -6.50 14.29 18.59
C ILE A 143 -5.82 14.41 19.95
N GLN A 144 -5.87 13.33 20.72
CA GLN A 144 -4.93 13.08 21.81
C GLN A 144 -3.82 12.15 21.31
N LEU A 145 -2.67 12.21 21.99
CA LEU A 145 -1.60 11.26 21.73
C LEU A 145 -1.91 9.92 22.41
N TRP A 146 -1.57 8.84 21.73
CA TRP A 146 -1.42 7.53 22.36
C TRP A 146 -0.21 7.56 23.30
N THR A 147 -0.33 6.92 24.45
CA THR A 147 0.69 6.90 25.51
C THR A 147 1.06 5.46 25.86
N ALA A 148 2.18 5.25 26.57
CA ALA A 148 2.71 3.92 26.86
C ALA A 148 1.75 2.98 27.62
N GLY A 149 0.73 3.51 28.30
CA GLY A 149 -0.30 2.71 28.96
C GLY A 149 -1.45 2.27 28.04
N ASP A 150 -1.53 2.80 26.82
CA ASP A 150 -2.60 2.49 25.89
C ASP A 150 -2.27 1.26 25.02
N ALA A 151 -3.27 0.40 24.79
CA ALA A 151 -3.13 -0.72 23.87
C ALA A 151 -2.87 -0.24 22.43
N GLY A 152 -1.80 -0.75 21.82
CA GLY A 152 -1.38 -0.36 20.48
C GLY A 152 -0.52 0.90 20.43
N TYR A 153 -0.02 1.41 21.56
CA TYR A 153 0.97 2.48 21.58
C TYR A 153 2.22 2.15 20.76
N ASN A 154 2.68 3.14 19.99
CA ASN A 154 3.94 3.09 19.27
C ASN A 154 4.75 4.37 19.56
N ALA A 155 5.92 4.23 20.18
CA ALA A 155 6.78 5.37 20.49
C ALA A 155 7.29 6.11 19.25
N ALA A 156 7.37 5.44 18.09
CA ALA A 156 7.78 6.06 16.83
C ALA A 156 6.66 6.86 16.14
N ASN A 157 5.40 6.67 16.56
CA ASN A 157 4.26 7.39 16.01
C ASN A 157 3.14 7.46 17.06
N GLN A 158 3.06 8.57 17.79
CA GLN A 158 2.10 8.72 18.89
C GLN A 158 0.71 9.18 18.42
N TYR A 159 0.54 9.54 17.14
CA TYR A 159 -0.78 9.87 16.60
C TYR A 159 -1.63 8.62 16.37
N ARG A 160 -1.01 7.52 15.93
CA ARG A 160 -1.72 6.35 15.44
C ARG A 160 -1.59 5.13 16.36
N ASN A 161 -2.71 4.46 16.58
CA ASN A 161 -2.77 3.13 17.18
C ASN A 161 -2.20 2.08 16.22
N SER A 162 -1.19 1.33 16.65
CA SER A 162 -0.55 0.29 15.84
C SER A 162 -1.46 -0.92 15.54
N ASN A 163 -2.58 -1.08 16.24
CA ASN A 163 -3.57 -2.12 15.97
C ASN A 163 -4.65 -1.69 14.95
N ALA A 164 -4.66 -0.43 14.52
CA ALA A 164 -5.62 0.04 13.53
C ALA A 164 -5.31 -0.51 12.14
N ILE A 165 -6.36 -0.78 11.37
CA ILE A 165 -6.26 -1.31 10.00
C ILE A 165 -6.23 -0.20 8.98
N TYR A 166 -7.08 0.82 9.10
CA TYR A 166 -7.16 1.95 8.16
C TYR A 166 -6.57 3.21 8.79
N PHE A 167 -5.87 4.02 8.01
CA PHE A 167 -5.22 5.24 8.47
C PHE A 167 -4.97 6.23 7.33
N LEU A 168 -4.69 7.50 7.66
CA LEU A 168 -4.12 8.43 6.69
C LEU A 168 -2.68 8.00 6.37
N PRO A 169 -2.25 8.03 5.10
CA PRO A 169 -0.90 7.64 4.74
C PRO A 169 0.13 8.58 5.37
N SER A 170 1.26 8.02 5.78
CA SER A 170 2.46 8.85 6.04
C SER A 170 2.97 9.47 4.74
N VAL A 171 3.80 10.52 4.85
CA VAL A 171 4.47 11.13 3.70
C VAL A 171 5.20 10.09 2.85
N ASP A 172 5.93 9.14 3.46
CA ASP A 172 6.65 8.09 2.74
C ASP A 172 5.71 7.11 2.03
N GLN A 173 4.61 6.72 2.67
CA GLN A 173 3.63 5.82 2.06
C GLN A 173 2.90 6.48 0.90
N TRP A 174 2.55 7.75 1.03
CA TRP A 174 1.93 8.49 -0.06
C TRP A 174 2.90 8.66 -1.23
N TYR A 175 4.13 9.12 -0.93
CA TYR A 175 5.18 9.39 -1.91
C TYR A 175 5.55 8.14 -2.70
N LYS A 176 5.75 7.01 -2.01
CA LYS A 176 6.05 5.74 -2.67
C LYS A 176 4.92 5.29 -3.58
N ALA A 177 3.66 5.39 -3.14
CA ALA A 177 2.52 4.99 -3.96
C ALA A 177 2.39 5.84 -5.24
N ALA A 178 2.77 7.12 -5.17
CA ALA A 178 2.72 8.03 -6.30
C ALA A 178 3.87 7.79 -7.29
N PHE A 179 5.11 7.78 -6.82
CA PHE A 179 6.28 7.97 -7.69
C PHE A 179 7.13 6.71 -7.90
N PHE A 180 7.01 5.67 -7.08
CA PHE A 180 7.98 4.57 -7.08
C PHE A 180 7.94 3.73 -8.37
N LYS A 181 9.12 3.49 -8.97
CA LYS A 181 9.33 2.75 -10.24
C LYS A 181 9.07 1.23 -10.13
N GLY A 182 9.00 0.70 -8.91
CA GLY A 182 8.90 -0.74 -8.65
C GLY A 182 10.24 -1.42 -8.30
N GLY A 183 10.19 -2.66 -7.82
CA GLY A 183 11.32 -3.37 -7.19
C GLY A 183 12.24 -4.17 -8.12
N SER A 184 12.55 -3.70 -9.33
CA SER A 184 13.45 -4.39 -10.29
C SER A 184 14.75 -3.61 -10.55
N THR A 185 15.51 -3.96 -11.59
CA THR A 185 16.78 -3.30 -11.98
C THR A 185 16.67 -1.80 -12.30
N ASN A 186 15.44 -1.25 -12.35
CA ASN A 186 15.14 0.18 -12.43
C ASN A 186 14.53 0.73 -11.12
N ALA A 187 15.03 0.27 -9.96
CA ALA A 187 14.62 0.81 -8.66
C ALA A 187 14.87 2.33 -8.60
N GLY A 188 13.89 3.09 -8.12
CA GLY A 188 13.93 4.55 -8.07
C GLY A 188 12.53 5.14 -8.09
N TYR A 189 12.44 6.43 -8.43
CA TYR A 189 11.19 7.19 -8.46
C TYR A 189 11.09 7.94 -9.78
N TRP A 190 9.86 8.07 -10.29
CA TRP A 190 9.50 8.94 -11.40
C TRP A 190 9.26 10.35 -10.90
N ASP A 191 9.49 11.36 -11.75
CA ASP A 191 9.15 12.73 -11.37
C ASP A 191 7.63 12.95 -11.26
N PHE A 192 6.81 12.15 -11.96
CA PHE A 192 5.36 12.27 -11.94
C PHE A 192 4.62 10.96 -11.65
N PRO A 193 3.42 11.01 -11.04
CA PRO A 193 2.66 9.81 -10.70
C PRO A 193 2.17 9.02 -11.92
N THR A 194 2.21 9.63 -13.10
CA THR A 194 1.90 8.98 -14.38
C THR A 194 2.93 7.92 -14.81
N GLY A 195 3.99 7.73 -14.03
CA GLY A 195 5.04 6.75 -14.34
C GLY A 195 6.03 7.28 -15.38
N SER A 196 6.29 8.58 -15.36
CA SER A 196 7.10 9.30 -16.34
C SER A 196 7.88 10.42 -15.66
N ASP A 197 9.04 10.76 -16.22
CA ASP A 197 9.81 11.95 -15.83
C ASP A 197 9.38 13.20 -16.65
N ALA A 198 8.48 13.03 -17.62
CA ALA A 198 7.87 14.12 -18.37
C ALA A 198 6.49 14.51 -17.82
N ASP A 199 6.16 15.80 -17.94
CA ASP A 199 4.87 16.37 -17.51
C ASP A 199 3.67 15.53 -17.96
N PRO A 200 2.69 15.27 -17.07
CA PRO A 200 1.42 14.65 -17.43
C PRO A 200 0.68 15.48 -18.48
N THR A 201 -0.08 14.82 -19.35
CA THR A 201 -1.01 15.53 -20.24
C THR A 201 -2.24 15.99 -19.45
N PRO A 202 -2.58 17.29 -19.43
CA PRO A 202 -3.74 17.78 -18.70
C PRO A 202 -5.05 17.35 -19.35
N VAL A 203 -5.98 16.87 -18.54
CA VAL A 203 -7.35 16.54 -18.94
C VAL A 203 -8.34 17.12 -17.95
N ALA A 204 -9.56 17.45 -18.39
CA ALA A 204 -10.64 17.82 -17.47
C ALA A 204 -11.21 16.60 -16.72
N SER A 205 -11.12 15.41 -17.34
CA SER A 205 -11.59 14.12 -16.83
C SER A 205 -11.15 13.02 -17.79
N GLY A 206 -10.92 11.80 -17.30
CA GLY A 206 -10.63 10.61 -18.11
C GLY A 206 -9.76 9.59 -17.39
N THR A 207 -9.40 8.53 -18.11
CA THR A 207 -8.60 7.40 -17.59
C THR A 207 -7.38 7.06 -18.46
N ALA A 208 -7.09 7.88 -19.46
CA ALA A 208 -6.01 7.62 -20.41
C ALA A 208 -4.65 7.64 -19.71
N ALA A 209 -3.78 6.68 -20.04
CA ALA A 209 -2.43 6.61 -19.49
C ALA A 209 -1.65 7.91 -19.76
N GLY A 210 -0.84 8.35 -18.80
CA GLY A 210 -0.07 9.60 -18.94
C GLY A 210 -0.87 10.88 -18.72
N THR A 211 -2.16 10.80 -18.36
CA THR A 211 -3.00 11.99 -18.13
C THR A 211 -3.26 12.26 -16.65
N ALA A 212 -3.53 13.52 -16.31
CA ALA A 212 -3.84 14.00 -14.97
C ALA A 212 -4.83 15.18 -15.03
N VAL A 213 -5.60 15.41 -13.96
CA VAL A 213 -6.55 16.52 -13.88
C VAL A 213 -5.88 17.75 -13.27
N PHE A 214 -5.44 18.69 -14.12
CA PHE A 214 -4.79 19.94 -13.74
C PHE A 214 -4.86 20.96 -14.90
N ALA A 215 -4.13 22.07 -14.79
CA ALA A 215 -3.98 23.15 -15.77
C ALA A 215 -5.22 24.04 -15.87
N ALA A 216 -5.54 24.71 -14.76
CA ALA A 216 -6.63 25.67 -14.67
C ALA A 216 -8.01 25.12 -15.03
N GLN A 217 -8.29 23.87 -14.65
CA GLN A 217 -9.66 23.36 -14.70
C GLN A 217 -10.53 24.14 -13.71
N THR A 218 -11.84 24.16 -13.96
CA THR A 218 -12.79 24.86 -13.07
C THR A 218 -13.17 24.04 -11.85
N ASP A 219 -13.15 22.70 -11.96
CA ASP A 219 -13.65 21.77 -10.94
C ASP A 219 -12.87 20.44 -11.02
N PRO A 220 -12.76 19.64 -9.93
CA PRO A 220 -12.15 18.32 -10.02
C PRO A 220 -13.00 17.36 -10.85
N ALA A 221 -12.36 16.32 -11.38
CA ALA A 221 -13.06 15.20 -11.98
C ALA A 221 -13.69 14.30 -10.89
N ASP A 222 -14.53 13.38 -11.32
CA ASP A 222 -14.95 12.28 -10.46
C ASP A 222 -13.70 11.45 -10.10
N ILE A 223 -13.64 10.91 -8.88
CA ILE A 223 -12.45 10.23 -8.35
C ILE A 223 -11.98 9.06 -9.25
N THR A 224 -12.89 8.44 -10.00
CA THR A 224 -12.59 7.34 -10.94
C THR A 224 -12.13 7.79 -12.33
N LEU A 225 -12.19 9.10 -12.61
CA LEU A 225 -11.85 9.73 -13.87
C LEU A 225 -10.78 10.84 -13.67
N ALA A 226 -9.97 10.71 -12.63
CA ALA A 226 -8.92 11.66 -12.26
C ALA A 226 -7.59 11.43 -13.01
N GLY A 227 -7.65 10.95 -14.25
CA GLY A 227 -6.48 10.68 -15.10
C GLY A 227 -6.09 9.19 -15.16
N GLY A 228 -4.93 8.93 -15.76
CA GLY A 228 -4.40 7.58 -15.94
C GLY A 228 -3.96 6.94 -14.63
N ARG A 229 -4.03 5.60 -14.56
CA ARG A 229 -3.45 4.83 -13.45
C ARG A 229 -1.93 4.99 -13.39
N SER A 230 -1.41 5.16 -12.17
CA SER A 230 0.02 5.09 -11.87
C SER A 230 0.55 3.67 -12.07
N PRO A 231 1.88 3.48 -12.17
CA PRO A 231 2.49 2.15 -12.24
C PRO A 231 2.13 1.23 -11.06
N LEU A 232 1.80 1.78 -9.90
CA LEU A 232 1.38 1.03 -8.71
C LEU A 232 -0.14 0.92 -8.57
N GLY A 233 -0.90 1.47 -9.52
CA GLY A 233 -2.34 1.28 -9.66
C GLY A 233 -3.21 2.28 -8.90
N THR A 234 -2.63 3.36 -8.38
CA THR A 234 -3.39 4.51 -7.85
C THR A 234 -3.80 5.46 -8.97
N VAL A 235 -4.79 6.31 -8.72
CA VAL A 235 -5.34 7.33 -9.62
C VAL A 235 -5.52 8.62 -8.83
N GLY A 236 -5.24 9.77 -9.44
CA GLY A 236 -5.47 11.08 -8.82
C GLY A 236 -4.40 11.55 -7.83
N GLN A 237 -3.27 10.85 -7.66
CA GLN A 237 -2.18 11.35 -6.78
C GLN A 237 -1.38 12.52 -7.39
N GLY A 238 -1.62 12.85 -8.67
CA GLY A 238 -1.05 14.01 -9.35
C GLY A 238 -2.17 14.84 -9.98
N GLY A 239 -2.62 15.88 -9.30
CA GLY A 239 -3.78 16.69 -9.69
C GLY A 239 -5.06 16.20 -9.04
N ASN A 240 -6.19 16.70 -9.52
CA ASN A 240 -7.55 16.45 -9.03
C ASN A 240 -7.84 16.92 -7.59
N ALA A 241 -7.02 16.62 -6.58
CA ALA A 241 -7.11 17.23 -5.26
C ALA A 241 -5.77 17.08 -4.53
N TYR A 242 -5.46 18.06 -3.67
CA TYR A 242 -4.41 17.84 -2.68
C TYR A 242 -4.86 16.75 -1.69
N GLU A 243 -3.91 16.00 -1.13
CA GLU A 243 -4.22 14.91 -0.20
C GLU A 243 -3.44 15.05 1.10
N TRP A 244 -4.14 14.99 2.24
CA TRP A 244 -3.56 14.99 3.58
C TRP A 244 -2.62 13.80 3.83
N TYR A 245 -1.54 14.08 4.57
CA TYR A 245 -0.71 13.08 5.24
C TYR A 245 -1.09 12.95 6.70
N GLU A 246 -0.83 11.78 7.28
CA GLU A 246 -0.77 11.66 8.74
C GLU A 246 0.43 12.42 9.32
N THR A 247 1.54 12.47 8.58
CA THR A 247 2.82 12.98 9.04
C THR A 247 2.76 14.47 9.39
N ALA A 248 3.22 14.80 10.59
CA ALA A 248 3.44 16.18 11.02
C ALA A 248 4.59 16.83 10.24
N VAL A 249 4.59 18.16 10.11
CA VAL A 249 5.63 18.90 9.37
C VAL A 249 7.05 18.64 9.87
N SER A 250 7.25 18.45 11.17
CA SER A 250 8.54 18.09 11.77
C SER A 250 9.06 16.72 11.32
N GLY A 251 8.22 15.89 10.71
CA GLY A 251 8.48 14.48 10.44
C GLY A 251 8.24 13.57 11.65
N THR A 252 7.90 14.14 12.82
CA THR A 252 7.64 13.39 14.05
C THR A 252 6.22 13.58 14.56
N ASN A 253 5.49 12.49 14.75
CA ASN A 253 4.08 12.51 15.14
C ASN A 253 3.92 12.57 16.67
N THR A 254 4.25 13.73 17.27
CA THR A 254 4.30 13.90 18.74
C THR A 254 3.59 15.16 19.26
N SER A 255 2.93 15.95 18.40
CA SER A 255 2.21 17.16 18.81
C SER A 255 0.84 17.28 18.13
N PRO A 256 -0.27 17.15 18.88
CA PRO A 256 -1.62 17.18 18.29
C PRO A 256 -1.90 18.42 17.42
N ALA A 257 -1.46 19.59 17.89
CA ALA A 257 -1.73 20.88 17.24
C ALA A 257 -0.76 21.23 16.10
N GLU A 258 0.26 20.40 15.84
CA GLU A 258 1.24 20.68 14.80
C GLU A 258 0.62 20.62 13.40
N ASN A 259 1.09 21.46 12.49
CA ASN A 259 0.64 21.44 11.11
C ASN A 259 0.87 20.07 10.46
N ARG A 260 -0.06 19.66 9.60
CA ARG A 260 -0.03 18.40 8.86
C ARG A 260 0.30 18.66 7.40
N GLY A 261 1.12 17.80 6.83
CA GLY A 261 1.51 17.92 5.43
C GLY A 261 0.40 17.48 4.48
N TYR A 262 0.37 18.03 3.28
CA TYR A 262 -0.44 17.55 2.15
C TYR A 262 0.28 17.83 0.82
N ARG A 263 -0.02 17.04 -0.22
CA ARG A 263 0.46 17.31 -1.59
C ARG A 263 -0.38 16.58 -2.65
N GLY A 264 -0.04 16.83 -3.91
CA GLY A 264 -0.54 16.12 -5.09
C GLY A 264 -0.79 17.09 -6.24
N GLY A 265 -0.96 18.37 -5.92
CA GLY A 265 -1.56 19.35 -6.82
C GLY A 265 -3.07 19.14 -6.90
N TYR A 266 -3.81 20.18 -7.25
CA TYR A 266 -5.25 20.08 -7.52
C TYR A 266 -5.57 20.54 -8.95
N TRP A 267 -6.86 20.47 -9.32
CA TRP A 267 -7.37 20.68 -10.68
C TRP A 267 -7.02 22.04 -11.31
N ASN A 268 -6.72 23.07 -10.51
CA ASN A 268 -6.33 24.41 -11.00
C ASN A 268 -4.80 24.65 -10.97
N ASN A 269 -3.99 23.72 -10.44
CA ASN A 269 -2.53 23.88 -10.46
C ASN A 269 -1.92 23.68 -11.84
N PHE A 270 -0.61 23.93 -11.92
CA PHE A 270 0.25 23.60 -13.07
C PHE A 270 1.16 22.41 -12.74
N ALA A 271 1.72 21.79 -13.79
CA ALA A 271 2.49 20.56 -13.71
C ALA A 271 3.52 20.48 -12.56
N PRO A 272 4.33 21.52 -12.24
CA PRO A 272 5.31 21.42 -11.16
C PRO A 272 4.73 21.02 -9.79
N SER A 273 3.47 21.37 -9.51
CA SER A 273 2.81 21.07 -8.22
C SER A 273 2.45 19.58 -8.06
N LEU A 274 2.50 18.82 -9.16
CA LEU A 274 2.20 17.39 -9.20
C LEU A 274 3.48 16.54 -9.05
N SER A 275 4.65 17.18 -9.13
CA SER A 275 5.93 16.49 -9.26
C SER A 275 6.50 16.00 -7.93
N ALA A 276 7.38 15.01 -7.99
CA ALA A 276 8.23 14.54 -6.91
C ALA A 276 9.06 15.68 -6.28
N LEU A 277 9.39 16.72 -7.04
CA LEU A 277 10.16 17.89 -6.60
C LEU A 277 9.34 18.86 -5.73
N ASP A 278 8.01 18.74 -5.71
CA ASP A 278 7.12 19.71 -5.06
C ASP A 278 7.21 19.85 -3.53
N GLY A 279 7.70 18.95 -2.69
CA GLY A 279 7.80 19.18 -1.22
C GLY A 279 6.47 19.27 -0.44
N GLY A 280 5.37 19.65 -1.08
CA GLY A 280 4.05 19.80 -0.48
C GLY A 280 3.90 21.06 0.39
N PHE A 281 2.74 21.13 1.03
CA PHE A 281 2.33 22.24 1.88
C PHE A 281 1.89 21.72 3.24
N ALA A 282 1.57 22.63 4.15
CA ALA A 282 1.05 22.26 5.45
C ALA A 282 0.05 23.27 6.00
N LEU A 283 -0.88 22.76 6.80
CA LEU A 283 -1.95 23.53 7.44
C LEU A 283 -2.18 22.98 8.85
N ALA A 284 -2.73 23.82 9.73
CA ALA A 284 -3.16 23.38 11.05
C ALA A 284 -4.23 22.29 10.92
N PRO A 285 -4.32 21.33 11.86
CA PRO A 285 -5.23 20.19 11.73
C PRO A 285 -6.72 20.57 11.74
N GLN A 286 -7.06 21.77 12.24
CA GLN A 286 -8.40 22.37 12.24
C GLN A 286 -8.68 23.25 11.00
N SER A 287 -7.71 23.40 10.11
CA SER A 287 -7.86 24.19 8.89
C SER A 287 -8.19 23.29 7.71
N SER A 288 -9.06 23.76 6.83
CA SER A 288 -9.31 23.15 5.53
C SER A 288 -9.25 24.21 4.44
N THR A 289 -9.10 23.75 3.20
CA THR A 289 -9.22 24.58 2.00
C THR A 289 -10.11 23.87 0.99
N THR A 290 -10.52 24.60 -0.03
CA THR A 290 -11.46 24.11 -1.04
C THR A 290 -10.93 22.93 -1.84
N GLU A 291 -9.63 22.68 -1.80
CA GLU A 291 -8.89 21.80 -2.70
C GLU A 291 -8.16 20.63 -2.02
N VAL A 292 -8.12 20.60 -0.68
CA VAL A 292 -7.48 19.52 0.08
C VAL A 292 -8.52 18.48 0.49
N GLY A 293 -8.31 17.25 0.05
CA GLY A 293 -9.05 16.05 0.43
C GLY A 293 -8.14 14.99 1.04
N LEU A 294 -8.49 13.72 0.85
CA LEU A 294 -7.83 12.60 1.53
C LEU A 294 -7.88 11.30 0.72
N ARG A 295 -6.92 10.43 1.03
CA ARG A 295 -6.84 9.04 0.60
C ARG A 295 -6.53 8.16 1.80
N ILE A 296 -6.96 6.91 1.75
CA ILE A 296 -6.81 5.96 2.86
C ILE A 296 -5.67 5.00 2.56
N ALA A 297 -4.81 4.77 3.54
CA ALA A 297 -3.91 3.63 3.56
C ALA A 297 -4.42 2.57 4.54
N ALA A 298 -4.00 1.32 4.36
CA ALA A 298 -4.39 0.24 5.24
C ALA A 298 -3.29 -0.81 5.45
N VAL A 299 -3.36 -1.53 6.56
CA VAL A 299 -2.56 -2.73 6.80
C VAL A 299 -3.01 -3.84 5.83
N PRO A 300 -2.11 -4.63 5.24
CA PRO A 300 -2.48 -5.82 4.46
C PRO A 300 -3.13 -6.87 5.37
N GLU A 301 -4.12 -7.60 4.86
CA GLU A 301 -4.78 -8.65 5.63
C GLU A 301 -3.80 -9.82 5.94
N PRO A 302 -3.99 -10.56 7.06
CA PRO A 302 -3.15 -11.71 7.41
C PRO A 302 -2.98 -12.75 6.29
N GLY A 303 -4.00 -12.94 5.44
CA GLY A 303 -3.95 -13.84 4.29
C GLY A 303 -2.93 -13.44 3.22
N THR A 304 -2.63 -12.14 3.08
CA THR A 304 -1.61 -11.62 2.16
C THR A 304 -0.22 -12.11 2.56
N TYR A 305 0.11 -12.09 3.85
CA TYR A 305 1.40 -12.60 4.36
C TYR A 305 1.55 -14.11 4.12
N ALA A 306 0.46 -14.88 4.25
CA ALA A 306 0.49 -16.32 4.00
C ALA A 306 0.75 -16.65 2.52
N ILE A 307 0.11 -15.94 1.59
CA ILE A 307 0.32 -16.14 0.15
C ILE A 307 1.76 -15.73 -0.25
N LEU A 308 2.24 -14.58 0.23
CA LEU A 308 3.61 -14.12 -0.05
C LEU A 308 4.68 -15.03 0.56
N ALA A 309 4.46 -15.59 1.75
CA ALA A 309 5.37 -16.55 2.36
C ALA A 309 5.44 -17.87 1.54
N VAL A 310 4.31 -18.35 1.02
CA VAL A 310 4.26 -19.53 0.15
C VAL A 310 5.00 -19.28 -1.16
N VAL A 311 4.77 -18.12 -1.81
CA VAL A 311 5.43 -17.77 -3.08
C VAL A 311 6.95 -17.60 -2.88
N SER A 312 7.37 -16.92 -1.80
CA SER A 312 8.78 -16.74 -1.46
C SER A 312 9.47 -18.07 -1.12
N GLY A 313 8.77 -18.97 -0.40
CA GLY A 313 9.26 -20.32 -0.09
C GLY A 313 9.45 -21.17 -1.33
N ILE A 314 8.54 -21.09 -2.31
CA ILE A 314 8.66 -21.79 -3.60
C ILE A 314 9.87 -21.25 -4.40
N ALA A 315 10.07 -19.93 -4.44
CA ALA A 315 11.22 -19.33 -5.13
C ALA A 315 12.58 -19.75 -4.51
N LEU A 316 12.65 -19.89 -3.18
CA LEU A 316 13.83 -20.40 -2.47
C LEU A 316 14.05 -21.91 -2.72
N ALA A 317 12.99 -22.71 -2.74
CA ALA A 317 13.07 -24.14 -3.03
C ALA A 317 13.57 -24.41 -4.46
N LEU A 318 13.15 -23.60 -5.43
CA LEU A 318 13.61 -23.69 -6.82
C LEU A 318 15.08 -23.27 -7.01
N ARG A 319 15.62 -22.41 -6.14
CA ARG A 319 17.05 -22.05 -6.10
C ARG A 319 17.93 -23.12 -5.45
N GLY A 320 17.34 -24.04 -4.67
CA GLY A 320 18.05 -25.10 -3.94
C GLY A 320 18.45 -26.33 -4.78
N VAL A 321 18.01 -26.43 -6.04
CA VAL A 321 18.35 -27.57 -6.92
C VAL A 321 19.78 -27.39 -7.46
N LYS A 322 20.77 -27.79 -6.64
CA LYS A 322 22.19 -27.83 -7.03
C LYS A 322 22.40 -28.73 -8.25
N ARG A 323 22.86 -28.15 -9.36
CA ARG A 323 23.39 -28.90 -10.52
C ARG A 323 24.71 -29.56 -10.11
N GLN A 324 24.76 -30.90 -10.15
CA GLN A 324 25.99 -31.65 -9.85
C GLN A 324 27.11 -31.32 -10.87
N PRO A 325 28.37 -31.16 -10.41
CA PRO A 325 29.51 -30.95 -11.29
C PRO A 325 29.95 -32.28 -11.91
N ARG A 326 30.01 -32.36 -13.24
CA ARG A 326 30.61 -33.49 -13.95
C ARG A 326 32.13 -33.37 -13.91
N LEU A 327 32.78 -34.22 -13.13
CA LEU A 327 34.24 -34.37 -13.11
C LEU A 327 34.71 -35.15 -14.36
N ARG A 328 35.79 -34.67 -14.99
CA ARG A 328 36.53 -35.31 -16.09
C ARG A 328 37.87 -35.85 -15.56
N GLY A 329 38.30 -37.03 -16.02
CA GLY A 329 39.66 -37.59 -15.90
C GLY A 329 39.63 -39.13 -15.95
N VAL A 330 39.86 -39.84 -17.07
CA VAL A 330 41.08 -40.20 -17.85
C VAL A 330 41.55 -41.65 -17.60
N ALA A 331 41.65 -42.40 -18.71
CA ALA A 331 42.49 -43.58 -19.03
C ALA A 331 42.02 -45.05 -18.74
N ALA A 332 41.71 -45.73 -19.86
CA ALA A 332 42.31 -46.97 -20.38
C ALA A 332 41.86 -48.39 -19.92
N GLN A 333 41.35 -49.11 -20.94
CA GLN A 333 41.47 -50.54 -21.29
C GLN A 333 40.47 -51.62 -20.75
N ALA A 334 40.14 -52.49 -21.73
CA ALA A 334 39.67 -53.88 -21.69
C ALA A 334 38.15 -54.19 -21.59
N VAL A 335 37.62 -54.53 -22.76
CA VAL A 335 36.56 -55.51 -23.12
C VAL A 335 35.95 -56.36 -21.97
N ALA A 336 34.65 -56.23 -21.74
CA ALA A 336 33.71 -57.33 -21.47
C ALA A 336 32.24 -56.86 -21.51
N VAL A 337 31.39 -57.71 -22.09
CA VAL A 337 29.94 -57.56 -22.29
C VAL A 337 29.19 -57.85 -20.98
N THR A 338 28.29 -56.95 -20.52
CA THR A 338 26.93 -57.19 -19.94
C THR A 338 26.46 -56.12 -18.93
N SER A 339 25.17 -55.76 -19.06
CA SER A 339 24.28 -55.05 -18.11
C SER A 339 24.44 -53.53 -17.89
N LEU A 340 23.43 -52.76 -18.32
CA LEU A 340 23.21 -51.36 -17.95
C LEU A 340 22.70 -51.27 -16.50
N PRO A 341 23.22 -50.36 -15.65
CA PRO A 341 22.64 -50.11 -14.34
C PRO A 341 21.34 -49.30 -14.46
N GLN A 342 20.29 -49.79 -13.80
CA GLN A 342 19.03 -49.08 -13.62
C GLN A 342 19.24 -47.76 -12.85
N SER A 343 18.74 -46.68 -13.41
CA SER A 343 18.55 -45.40 -12.71
C SER A 343 17.71 -45.60 -11.44
N PRO A 344 18.06 -44.98 -10.29
CA PRO A 344 17.19 -45.01 -9.13
C PRO A 344 15.90 -44.26 -9.49
N ARG A 345 14.78 -44.99 -9.49
CA ARG A 345 13.45 -44.39 -9.59
C ARG A 345 13.26 -43.45 -8.40
N CYS A 346 13.16 -42.14 -8.66
CA CYS A 346 12.56 -41.22 -7.69
C CYS A 346 11.21 -41.80 -7.29
N ARG A 347 11.06 -42.14 -6.00
CA ARG A 347 9.78 -42.50 -5.42
C ARG A 347 8.91 -41.26 -5.46
N ALA A 348 7.97 -41.21 -6.40
CA ALA A 348 6.87 -40.27 -6.33
C ALA A 348 6.08 -40.60 -5.06
N PHE A 349 5.76 -39.56 -4.28
CA PHE A 349 4.95 -39.66 -3.07
C PHE A 349 3.67 -40.41 -3.41
N THR A 350 3.38 -41.48 -2.68
CA THR A 350 2.16 -42.24 -2.91
C THR A 350 0.97 -41.39 -2.48
N LEU A 351 -0.16 -41.57 -3.16
CA LEU A 351 -1.41 -40.88 -2.84
C LEU A 351 -1.79 -41.11 -1.36
N VAL A 352 -1.45 -42.29 -0.83
CA VAL A 352 -1.63 -42.65 0.59
C VAL A 352 -0.77 -41.80 1.52
N GLU A 353 0.52 -41.61 1.23
CA GLU A 353 1.40 -40.78 2.06
C GLU A 353 0.93 -39.31 2.08
N LEU A 354 0.45 -38.79 0.94
CA LEU A 354 -0.11 -37.43 0.89
C LEU A 354 -1.38 -37.32 1.76
N LEU A 355 -2.23 -38.35 1.73
CA LEU A 355 -3.48 -38.39 2.49
C LEU A 355 -3.23 -38.45 4.00
N VAL A 356 -2.18 -39.16 4.43
CA VAL A 356 -1.75 -39.17 5.84
C VAL A 356 -1.25 -37.80 6.28
N VAL A 357 -0.47 -37.10 5.45
CA VAL A 357 0.06 -35.77 5.79
C VAL A 357 -1.08 -34.75 5.99
N ILE A 358 -2.05 -34.71 5.08
CA ILE A 358 -3.20 -33.80 5.25
C ILE A 358 -4.06 -34.17 6.47
N ALA A 359 -4.19 -35.47 6.78
CA ALA A 359 -4.92 -35.91 7.98
C ALA A 359 -4.22 -35.46 9.27
N ILE A 360 -2.89 -35.54 9.34
CA ILE A 360 -2.11 -35.06 10.49
C ILE A 360 -2.29 -33.54 10.64
N ILE A 361 -2.16 -32.77 9.55
CA ILE A 361 -2.32 -31.31 9.58
C ILE A 361 -3.74 -30.92 10.06
N ALA A 362 -4.78 -31.57 9.54
CA ALA A 362 -6.16 -31.32 9.96
C ALA A 362 -6.37 -31.59 11.45
N THR A 363 -5.77 -32.66 11.97
CA THR A 363 -5.86 -33.02 13.40
C THR A 363 -5.14 -32.00 14.28
N LEU A 364 -3.95 -31.55 13.86
CA LEU A 364 -3.19 -30.53 14.59
C LEU A 364 -3.93 -29.19 14.65
N ILE A 365 -4.55 -28.75 13.55
CA ILE A 365 -5.37 -27.52 13.52
C ILE A 365 -6.60 -27.67 14.43
N GLY A 366 -7.26 -28.83 14.41
CA GLY A 366 -8.41 -29.12 15.28
C GLY A 366 -8.08 -29.05 16.77
N LEU A 367 -6.86 -29.42 17.17
CA LEU A 367 -6.38 -29.32 18.55
C LEU A 367 -5.90 -27.91 18.93
N LEU A 368 -5.40 -27.15 17.97
CA LEU A 368 -4.91 -25.79 18.21
C LEU A 368 -6.04 -24.77 18.40
N LEU A 369 -7.19 -24.95 17.72
CA LEU A 369 -8.28 -23.97 17.76
C LEU A 369 -8.85 -23.72 19.18
N PRO A 370 -9.16 -24.76 19.99
CA PRO A 370 -9.64 -24.56 21.36
C PRO A 370 -8.56 -24.02 22.29
N ALA A 371 -7.29 -24.41 22.07
CA ALA A 371 -6.16 -23.93 22.87
C ALA A 371 -5.92 -22.43 22.68
N VAL A 372 -6.08 -21.92 21.45
CA VAL A 372 -5.98 -20.49 21.14
C VAL A 372 -7.15 -19.71 21.75
N GLN A 373 -8.36 -20.27 21.75
CA GLN A 373 -9.52 -19.65 22.41
C GLN A 373 -9.32 -19.56 23.92
N SER A 374 -8.82 -20.62 24.56
CA SER A 374 -8.51 -20.62 26.00
C SER A 374 -7.41 -19.61 26.37
N ALA A 375 -6.37 -19.46 25.55
CA ALA A 375 -5.31 -18.46 25.77
C ALA A 375 -5.81 -17.02 25.64
N ARG A 376 -6.86 -16.78 24.82
CA ARG A 376 -7.46 -15.46 24.65
C ARG A 376 -8.32 -15.04 25.84
N GLU A 377 -8.98 -15.98 26.52
CA GLU A 377 -9.81 -15.68 27.69
C GLU A 377 -8.99 -15.43 28.97
N ALA A 378 -7.71 -15.82 28.98
CA ALA A 378 -6.79 -15.65 30.09
C ALA A 378 -5.93 -14.36 30.03
N ALA A 379 -6.08 -13.56 28.97
CA ALA A 379 -5.43 -12.25 28.77
C ALA A 379 -6.49 -11.15 28.80
#